data_AF-A0A961K9B1-F1
#
_entry.id   AF-A0A961K9B1-F1
#
_cell.length_a   1.000
_cell.length_b   1.000
_cell.length_c   1.000
_cell.angle_alpha   90.00
_cell.angle_beta   90.00
_cell.angle_gamma   90.00
#
_symmetry.space_group_name_H-M   'P 1'
#
loop_
_entity.id
_entity.type
_entity.pdbx_description
1 polymer ?
#
loop_
_entity_poly.entity_id
_entity_poly.type
_entity_poly.pdbx_seq_one_letter_code
_entity_poly.pdbx_strand_id
1 'polypeptide(L)'
;MTTEFALDLRAARRKAGFVQGDVAHLLGMHQSTVSELETGRKLPTLSQTVMLSLIYGRSFESLFAAVMKDARKDLKKRVRTLPKDVRDFPGTLNRKSTIARLKQRLSDEAKAHGDL
;
A
#
# COMPACT_ATOMS: atom_id res chain seq x y z
N MET A 1 -9.24 -3.52 -13.89
CA MET A 1 -9.95 -2.33 -13.38
C MET A 1 -8.87 -1.29 -13.12
N THR A 2 -8.91 -0.13 -13.80
CA THR A 2 -7.86 0.89 -13.64
C THR A 2 -8.01 1.55 -12.27
N THR A 3 -6.94 1.61 -11.47
CA THR A 3 -6.95 2.25 -10.15
C THR A 3 -6.76 3.76 -10.29
N GLU A 4 -7.19 4.53 -9.28
CA GLU A 4 -6.91 5.98 -9.19
C GLU A 4 -5.42 6.26 -9.31
N PHE A 5 -4.58 5.49 -8.61
CA PHE A 5 -3.13 5.55 -8.73
C PHE A 5 -2.64 5.36 -10.17
N ALA A 6 -3.17 4.38 -10.91
CA ALA A 6 -2.75 4.11 -12.29
C ALA A 6 -3.10 5.27 -13.23
N LEU A 7 -4.26 5.91 -13.02
CA LEU A 7 -4.66 7.12 -13.75
C LEU A 7 -3.75 8.30 -13.40
N ASP A 8 -3.49 8.52 -12.11
CA ASP A 8 -2.58 9.55 -11.61
C ASP A 8 -1.17 9.40 -12.18
N LEU A 9 -0.68 8.16 -12.26
CA LEU A 9 0.64 7.84 -12.80
C LEU A 9 0.74 8.25 -14.27
N ARG A 10 -0.25 7.85 -15.07
CA ARG A 10 -0.31 8.20 -16.49
C ARG A 10 -0.46 9.70 -16.71
N ALA A 11 -1.25 10.38 -15.87
CA ALA A 11 -1.42 11.82 -15.92
C ALA A 11 -0.11 12.55 -15.56
N ALA A 12 0.58 12.13 -14.49
CA ALA A 12 1.86 12.68 -14.08
C ALA A 12 2.92 12.53 -15.17
N ARG A 13 3.01 11.34 -15.78
CA ARG A 13 3.94 11.08 -16.89
C ARG A 13 3.70 12.04 -18.05
N ARG A 14 2.45 12.17 -18.50
CA ARG A 14 2.08 13.06 -19.61
C ARG A 14 2.36 14.53 -19.30
N LYS A 15 2.05 14.97 -18.07
CA LYS A 15 2.35 16.33 -17.62
C LYS A 15 3.85 16.63 -17.60
N ALA A 16 4.68 15.64 -17.30
CA ALA A 16 6.13 15.73 -17.35
C ALA A 16 6.72 15.61 -18.76
N GLY A 17 5.91 15.33 -19.79
CA GLY A 17 6.36 15.20 -21.18
C GLY A 17 7.06 13.88 -21.52
N PHE A 18 7.05 12.90 -20.61
CA PHE A 18 7.73 11.61 -20.82
C PHE A 18 6.87 10.62 -21.62
N VAL A 19 7.53 9.82 -22.47
CA VAL A 19 6.95 8.58 -22.99
C VAL A 19 7.15 7.44 -21.98
N GLN A 20 6.44 6.33 -22.14
CA GLN A 20 6.60 5.18 -21.24
C GLN A 20 8.03 4.61 -21.25
N GLY A 21 8.72 4.72 -22.39
CA GLY A 21 10.11 4.29 -22.53
C GLY A 21 11.07 5.07 -21.63
N ASP A 22 10.89 6.39 -21.52
CA ASP A 22 11.73 7.24 -20.66
C ASP A 22 11.61 6.81 -19.19
N VAL A 23 10.38 6.65 -18.72
CA VAL A 23 10.10 6.23 -17.35
C VAL A 23 10.63 4.82 -17.10
N ALA A 24 10.52 3.93 -18.07
CA ALA A 24 11.04 2.57 -17.96
C ALA A 24 12.56 2.58 -17.81
N HIS A 25 13.25 3.40 -18.62
CA HIS A 25 14.69 3.60 -18.50
C HIS A 25 15.08 4.15 -17.13
N LEU A 26 14.41 5.22 -16.67
CA LEU A 26 14.66 5.85 -15.36
C LEU A 26 14.41 4.91 -14.18
N LEU A 27 13.47 3.97 -14.32
CA LEU A 27 13.19 2.95 -13.30
C LEU A 27 14.03 1.67 -13.47
N GLY A 28 14.89 1.58 -14.49
CA GLY A 28 15.69 0.39 -14.78
C GLY A 28 14.86 -0.85 -15.14
N MET A 29 13.79 -0.68 -15.92
CA MET A 29 12.84 -1.75 -16.27
C MET A 29 12.43 -1.72 -17.74
N HIS A 30 11.72 -2.77 -18.17
CA HIS A 30 11.13 -2.82 -19.50
C HIS A 30 9.86 -1.95 -19.59
N GLN A 31 9.61 -1.33 -20.76
CA GLN A 31 8.45 -0.47 -21.01
C GLN A 31 7.10 -1.15 -20.69
N SER A 32 6.99 -2.45 -20.93
CA SER A 32 5.78 -3.22 -20.59
C SER A 32 5.43 -3.13 -19.11
N THR A 33 6.42 -3.02 -18.22
CA THR A 33 6.19 -2.85 -16.78
C THR A 33 5.50 -1.51 -16.50
N VAL A 34 5.96 -0.42 -17.12
CA VAL A 34 5.31 0.89 -16.99
C VAL A 34 3.87 0.85 -17.51
N SER A 35 3.62 0.14 -18.62
CA SER A 35 2.27 -0.06 -19.14
C SER A 35 1.36 -0.83 -18.15
N GLU A 36 1.87 -1.87 -17.50
CA GLU A 36 1.14 -2.60 -16.46
C GLU A 36 0.83 -1.73 -15.23
N LEU A 37 1.76 -0.87 -14.82
CA LEU A 37 1.56 0.09 -13.74
C LEU A 37 0.46 1.11 -14.11
N GLU A 38 0.52 1.71 -15.31
CA GLU A 38 -0.45 2.72 -15.78
C GLU A 38 -1.84 2.15 -16.10
N THR A 39 -1.96 0.82 -16.21
CA THR A 39 -3.25 0.14 -16.38
C THR A 39 -3.77 -0.46 -15.08
N GLY A 40 -3.00 -0.37 -13.99
CA GLY A 40 -3.34 -0.97 -12.70
C GLY A 40 -3.28 -2.50 -12.69
N ARG A 41 -2.70 -3.14 -13.72
CA ARG A 41 -2.48 -4.60 -13.74
C ARG A 41 -1.40 -5.03 -12.76
N LYS A 42 -0.48 -4.11 -12.43
CA LYS A 42 0.59 -4.31 -11.47
C LYS A 42 0.66 -3.12 -10.53
N LEU A 43 0.84 -3.39 -9.24
CA LEU A 43 1.19 -2.37 -8.26
C LEU A 43 2.71 -2.17 -8.24
N PRO A 44 3.20 -0.92 -8.13
CA PRO A 44 4.62 -0.67 -8.00
C PRO A 44 5.10 -1.16 -6.63
N THR A 45 6.37 -1.53 -6.55
CA THR A 45 7.03 -1.75 -5.26
C THR A 45 7.21 -0.42 -4.52
N LEU A 46 7.59 -0.49 -3.23
CA LEU A 46 7.93 0.72 -2.46
C LEU A 46 9.04 1.52 -3.14
N SER A 47 10.11 0.85 -3.57
CA SER A 47 11.23 1.50 -4.27
C SER A 47 10.76 2.18 -5.56
N GLN A 48 9.94 1.50 -6.37
CA GLN A 48 9.37 2.08 -7.58
C GLN A 48 8.47 3.29 -7.27
N THR A 49 7.67 3.22 -6.21
CA THR A 49 6.83 4.34 -5.78
C THR A 49 7.66 5.57 -5.41
N VAL A 50 8.76 5.36 -4.67
CA VAL A 50 9.70 6.43 -4.32
C VAL A 50 10.36 7.01 -5.58
N MET A 51 10.87 6.16 -6.48
CA MET A 51 11.46 6.62 -7.74
C MET A 51 10.47 7.39 -8.61
N LEU A 52 9.24 6.91 -8.76
CA LEU A 52 8.17 7.61 -9.49
C LEU A 52 7.86 8.96 -8.84
N SER A 53 7.88 9.03 -7.50
CA SER A 53 7.70 10.30 -6.77
C SER A 53 8.81 11.30 -7.08
N LEU A 54 10.06 10.83 -7.19
CA LEU A 54 11.21 11.65 -7.57
C LEU A 54 11.16 12.07 -9.05
N ILE A 55 10.86 11.15 -9.96
CA ILE A 55 10.77 11.41 -11.41
C ILE A 55 9.73 12.50 -11.72
N TYR A 56 8.60 12.48 -11.02
CA TYR A 56 7.50 13.43 -11.26
C TYR A 56 7.41 14.57 -10.25
N GLY A 57 8.27 14.60 -9.24
CA GLY A 57 8.26 15.61 -8.17
C GLY A 57 6.94 15.67 -7.38
N ARG A 58 6.27 14.53 -7.13
CA ARG A 58 4.98 14.47 -6.41
C ARG A 58 4.85 13.24 -5.52
N SER A 59 4.06 13.34 -4.45
CA SER A 59 3.67 12.18 -3.64
C SER A 59 2.53 11.39 -4.31
N PHE A 60 2.48 10.07 -4.05
CA PHE A 60 1.42 9.16 -4.50
C PHE A 60 0.66 8.57 -3.30
N GLU A 61 -0.01 9.45 -2.55
CA GLU A 61 -0.72 9.08 -1.32
C GLU A 61 -1.86 8.08 -1.52
N SER A 62 -2.54 8.15 -2.67
CA SER A 62 -3.60 7.22 -3.05
C SER A 62 -3.15 5.76 -3.05
N LEU A 63 -1.89 5.49 -3.41
CA LEU A 63 -1.31 4.15 -3.35
C LEU A 63 -1.16 3.68 -1.90
N PHE A 64 -0.69 4.53 -0.99
CA PHE A 64 -0.56 4.18 0.42
C PHE A 64 -1.92 3.91 1.04
N ALA A 65 -2.95 4.69 0.70
CA ALA A 65 -4.32 4.45 1.17
C ALA A 65 -4.82 3.04 0.77
N ALA A 66 -4.63 2.66 -0.50
CA ALA A 66 -5.00 1.33 -0.99
C ALA A 66 -4.22 0.20 -0.28
N VAL A 67 -2.89 0.33 -0.20
CA VAL A 67 -2.03 -0.65 0.47
C VAL A 67 -2.38 -0.78 1.96
N MET A 68 -2.64 0.33 2.64
CA MET A 68 -3.03 0.35 4.05
C MET A 68 -4.38 -0.31 4.28
N LYS A 69 -5.36 -0.09 3.40
CA LYS A 69 -6.68 -0.74 3.47
C LYS A 69 -6.54 -2.26 3.40
N ASP A 70 -5.77 -2.77 2.44
CA ASP A 70 -5.55 -4.21 2.27
C ASP A 70 -4.76 -4.80 3.46
N ALA A 71 -3.69 -4.12 3.88
CA ALA A 71 -2.89 -4.53 5.04
C ALA A 71 -3.75 -4.60 6.32
N ARG A 72 -4.62 -3.61 6.56
CA ARG A 72 -5.56 -3.59 7.69
C ARG A 72 -6.53 -4.76 7.62
N LYS A 73 -7.13 -5.01 6.45
CA LYS A 73 -8.06 -6.14 6.24
C LYS A 73 -7.41 -7.47 6.56
N ASP A 74 -6.19 -7.68 6.09
CA ASP A 74 -5.47 -8.93 6.32
C ASP A 74 -4.98 -9.06 7.76
N LEU A 75 -4.49 -7.98 8.35
CA LEU A 75 -4.09 -7.98 9.76
C LEU A 75 -5.29 -8.27 10.68
N LYS A 76 -6.48 -7.72 10.38
CA LYS A 76 -7.72 -8.00 11.13
C LYS A 76 -8.06 -9.50 11.10
N LYS A 77 -7.89 -10.17 9.97
CA LYS A 77 -8.07 -11.64 9.88
C LYS A 77 -7.04 -12.37 10.75
N ARG A 78 -5.76 -12.02 10.62
CA ARG A 78 -4.66 -12.69 11.36
C ARG A 78 -4.74 -12.50 12.87
N VAL A 79 -5.17 -11.32 13.32
CA VAL A 79 -5.37 -11.04 14.76
C VAL A 79 -6.51 -11.86 15.36
N ARG A 80 -7.50 -12.29 14.56
CA ARG A 80 -8.56 -13.21 15.00
C ARG A 80 -8.05 -14.63 15.23
N THR A 81 -7.09 -15.06 14.43
CA THR A 81 -6.50 -16.42 14.47
C THR A 81 -5.22 -16.51 15.29
N LEU A 82 -4.90 -15.47 16.06
CA LEU A 82 -3.67 -15.43 16.85
C LEU A 82 -3.69 -16.51 17.95
N PRO A 83 -2.61 -17.28 18.15
CA PRO A 83 -2.54 -18.30 19.20
C PRO A 83 -2.82 -17.72 20.59
N LYS A 84 -3.72 -18.40 21.30
CA LYS A 84 -4.20 -18.01 22.65
C LYS A 84 -3.41 -18.72 23.75
N ASP A 85 -2.90 -19.90 23.44
CA ASP A 85 -2.12 -20.82 24.26
C ASP A 85 -0.63 -20.45 24.25
N VAL A 86 -0.32 -19.23 24.72
CA VAL A 86 1.07 -18.81 24.91
C VAL A 86 1.44 -18.90 26.38
N ARG A 87 2.56 -19.55 26.68
CA ARG A 87 3.13 -19.65 28.03
C ARG A 87 3.25 -18.26 28.65
N ASP A 88 2.89 -18.14 29.91
CA ASP A 88 3.09 -16.91 30.67
C ASP A 88 4.54 -16.82 31.21
N PHE A 89 5.20 -15.71 30.93
CA PHE A 89 6.52 -15.34 31.42
C PHE A 89 6.70 -13.81 31.33
N PRO A 90 7.73 -13.21 31.93
CA PRO A 90 7.90 -11.74 31.93
C PRO A 90 7.83 -11.06 30.55
N GLY A 91 8.16 -11.77 29.46
CA GLY A 91 8.03 -11.25 28.09
C GLY A 91 6.60 -11.20 27.54
N THR A 92 5.63 -11.86 28.18
CA THR A 92 4.22 -11.89 27.74
C THR A 92 3.29 -11.02 28.57
N LEU A 93 3.79 -10.31 29.59
CA LEU A 93 3.00 -9.48 30.51
C LEU A 93 2.03 -8.54 29.78
N ASN A 94 2.48 -7.92 28.69
CA ASN A 94 1.70 -6.96 27.91
C ASN A 94 0.96 -7.58 26.71
N ARG A 95 1.04 -8.89 26.49
CA ARG A 95 0.53 -9.55 25.28
C ARG A 95 -0.97 -9.33 25.12
N LYS A 96 -1.74 -9.64 26.17
CA LYS A 96 -3.22 -9.56 26.14
C LYS A 96 -3.70 -8.13 25.89
N SER A 97 -3.17 -7.16 26.62
CA SER A 97 -3.55 -5.74 26.48
C SER A 97 -3.12 -5.16 25.13
N THR A 98 -1.96 -5.57 24.60
CA THR A 98 -1.48 -5.14 23.28
C THR A 98 -2.34 -5.67 22.15
N ILE A 99 -2.73 -6.96 22.21
CA ILE A 99 -3.66 -7.55 21.23
C ILE A 99 -5.03 -6.86 21.29
N ALA A 100 -5.55 -6.58 22.49
CA ALA A 100 -6.83 -5.89 22.67
C ALA A 100 -6.79 -4.48 22.05
N ARG A 101 -5.73 -3.70 22.33
CA ARG A 101 -5.54 -2.36 21.74
C ARG A 101 -5.40 -2.42 20.21
N LEU A 102 -4.72 -3.43 19.68
CA LEU A 102 -4.60 -3.62 18.23
C LEU A 102 -5.96 -3.92 17.58
N LYS A 103 -6.78 -4.80 18.18
CA LYS A 103 -8.14 -5.08 17.71
C LYS A 103 -9.01 -3.83 17.69
N GLN A 104 -8.89 -3.01 18.73
CA GLN A 104 -9.65 -1.77 18.87
C GLN A 104 -9.27 -0.79 17.75
N ARG A 105 -7.98 -0.48 17.59
CA ARG A 105 -7.47 0.41 16.53
C ARG A 105 -7.92 -0.02 15.12
N LEU A 106 -7.79 -1.31 14.80
CA LEU A 106 -8.22 -1.85 13.51
C LEU A 106 -9.74 -1.79 13.29
N SER A 107 -10.53 -1.65 14.36
CA SER A 107 -11.99 -1.53 14.27
C SER A 107 -12.44 -0.07 14.15
N ASP A 108 -11.77 0.85 14.85
CA ASP A 108 -12.10 2.29 14.82
C ASP A 108 -11.75 2.91 13.46
N GLU A 109 -10.62 2.52 12.87
CA GLU A 109 -10.22 3.01 11.55
C GLU A 109 -11.13 2.50 10.42
N ALA A 110 -11.79 1.34 10.57
CA ALA A 110 -12.78 0.86 9.61
C ALA A 110 -14.02 1.77 9.56
N LYS A 111 -14.39 2.38 10.70
CA LYS A 111 -15.51 3.33 10.79
C LYS A 111 -15.17 4.69 10.18
N ALA A 112 -13.92 5.12 10.29
CA ALA A 112 -13.46 6.42 9.77
C ALA A 112 -13.36 6.47 8.24
N HIS A 113 -13.13 5.34 7.57
CA HIS A 113 -12.96 5.26 6.12
C HIS A 113 -14.20 4.77 5.34
N GLY A 114 -15.38 4.74 5.98
CA GLY A 114 -16.66 4.53 5.29
C GLY A 114 -16.86 3.13 4.68
N ASP A 115 -16.29 2.08 5.26
CA ASP A 115 -16.64 0.70 4.91
C ASP A 115 -17.82 0.24 5.78
N LEU A 116 -19.06 0.60 5.40
CA LEU A 116 -20.32 -0.02 5.86
C LEU A 116 -20.95 -0.81 4.71
#